data_AF-A0A9E2EU94-F1
#
_entry.id   AF-A0A9E2EU94-F1
#
_cell.length_a   1.000
_cell.length_b   1.000
_cell.length_c   1.000
_cell.angle_alpha   90.00
_cell.angle_beta   90.00
_cell.angle_gamma   90.00
#
_symmetry.space_group_name_H-M   'P 1'
#
loop_
_entity.id
_entity.type
_entity.pdbx_description
1 polymer ?
#
loop_
_entity_poly.entity_id
_entity_poly.type
_entity_poly.pdbx_seq_one_letter_code
_entity_poly.pdbx_strand_id
1 'polypeptide(L)'
;GIWFESADVTTEHTGASLFEIKKEIEKLQNEPPTQEEMDGIINYESGIYVLQNSTPNGIIGQLIFLDTHDLDESFLSNKVKNMHAITPEKVQEMTKKYITPDKMTLIVVGDKNKIEDQIQETVQKPLKQ
;
A
#
# COMPACT_ATOMS: atom_id res chain seq x y z
N GLY A 1 8.05 -3.04 8.53
CA GLY A 1 6.81 -2.55 9.14
C GLY A 1 5.67 -3.48 8.81
N ILE A 2 4.46 -3.16 9.28
CA ILE A 2 3.23 -3.87 8.93
C ILE A 2 2.67 -3.22 7.66
N TRP A 3 2.24 -4.02 6.69
CA TRP A 3 1.39 -3.56 5.60
C TRP A 3 -0.03 -4.03 5.89
N PHE A 4 -1.01 -3.15 5.69
CA PHE A 4 -2.43 -3.49 5.79
C PHE A 4 -3.21 -2.66 4.77
N GLU A 5 -4.35 -3.20 4.36
CA GLU A 5 -5.38 -2.51 3.61
C GLU A 5 -6.60 -2.37 4.52
N SER A 6 -7.35 -1.27 4.37
CA SER A 6 -8.53 -1.00 5.17
C SER A 6 -9.55 -0.29 4.27
N ALA A 7 -10.77 -0.83 4.23
CA ALA A 7 -11.87 -0.26 3.48
C ALA A 7 -13.14 -0.24 4.32
N ASP A 8 -13.83 0.91 4.30
CA ASP A 8 -15.18 1.06 4.83
C ASP A 8 -16.18 0.85 3.69
N VAL A 9 -16.99 -0.20 3.79
CA VAL A 9 -17.90 -0.64 2.73
C VAL A 9 -19.29 -0.91 3.27
N THR A 10 -20.31 -0.83 2.40
CA THR A 10 -21.67 -1.21 2.80
C THR A 10 -21.73 -2.71 3.05
N THR A 11 -22.59 -3.14 4.00
CA THR A 11 -22.75 -4.55 4.36
C THR A 11 -23.10 -5.44 3.16
N GLU A 12 -23.84 -4.89 2.19
CA GLU A 12 -24.24 -5.58 0.95
C GLU A 12 -23.05 -5.88 0.03
N HIS A 13 -21.96 -5.11 0.11
CA HIS A 13 -20.83 -5.20 -0.82
C HIS A 13 -19.55 -5.73 -0.16
N THR A 14 -19.62 -6.27 1.06
CA THR A 14 -18.45 -6.76 1.80
C THR A 14 -17.68 -7.84 1.02
N GLY A 15 -18.35 -8.86 0.50
CA GLY A 15 -17.71 -9.92 -0.30
C GLY A 15 -17.12 -9.39 -1.60
N ALA A 16 -17.88 -8.56 -2.32
CA ALA A 16 -17.44 -7.96 -3.59
C ALA A 16 -16.18 -7.08 -3.40
N SER A 17 -16.13 -6.30 -2.33
CA SER A 17 -14.96 -5.48 -2.00
C SER A 17 -13.73 -6.34 -1.67
N LEU A 18 -13.90 -7.39 -0.85
CA LEU A 18 -12.81 -8.33 -0.55
C LEU A 18 -12.27 -9.00 -1.82
N PHE A 19 -13.15 -9.38 -2.74
CA PHE A 19 -12.77 -9.96 -4.02
C PHE A 19 -11.94 -8.99 -4.86
N GLU A 20 -12.40 -7.75 -5.05
CA GLU A 20 -11.69 -6.76 -5.87
C GLU A 20 -10.34 -6.34 -5.24
N ILE A 21 -10.27 -6.20 -3.91
CA ILE A 21 -9.00 -5.91 -3.21
C ILE A 21 -7.99 -7.03 -3.48
N LYS A 22 -8.40 -8.29 -3.31
CA LYS A 22 -7.53 -9.44 -3.59
C LYS A 22 -7.10 -9.47 -5.05
N LYS A 23 -8.03 -9.22 -5.97
CA LYS A 23 -7.78 -9.19 -7.42
C LYS A 23 -6.78 -8.11 -7.81
N GLU A 24 -6.85 -6.91 -7.26
CA GLU A 24 -5.87 -5.85 -7.56
C GLU A 24 -4.47 -6.18 -7.01
N ILE A 25 -4.39 -6.81 -5.83
CA ILE A 25 -3.11 -7.33 -5.33
C ILE A 25 -2.54 -8.39 -6.27
N GLU A 26 -3.37 -9.35 -6.69
CA GLU A 26 -2.96 -10.41 -7.64
C GLU A 26 -2.58 -9.82 -9.00
N LYS A 27 -3.27 -8.78 -9.47
CA LYS A 27 -2.92 -8.06 -10.70
C LYS A 27 -1.55 -7.41 -10.57
N LEU A 28 -1.27 -6.66 -9.49
CA LEU A 28 0.04 -6.06 -9.25
C LEU A 28 1.15 -7.10 -8.99
N GLN A 29 0.79 -8.31 -8.59
CA GLN A 29 1.72 -9.43 -8.56
C GLN A 29 1.98 -9.95 -9.98
N ASN A 30 0.99 -10.05 -10.86
CA ASN A 30 1.17 -10.72 -12.16
C ASN A 30 1.59 -9.77 -13.29
N GLU A 31 1.25 -8.50 -13.19
CA GLU A 31 1.45 -7.49 -14.21
C GLU A 31 2.09 -6.23 -13.58
N PRO A 32 3.16 -5.69 -14.18
CA PRO A 32 3.68 -4.40 -13.73
C PRO A 32 2.68 -3.27 -14.00
N PRO A 33 2.62 -2.23 -13.14
CA PRO A 33 1.81 -1.05 -13.41
C PRO A 33 2.22 -0.37 -14.72
N THR A 34 1.34 0.43 -15.30
CA THR A 34 1.70 1.17 -16.51
C THR A 34 2.70 2.28 -16.19
N GLN A 35 3.46 2.71 -17.19
CA GLN A 35 4.35 3.86 -17.03
C GLN A 35 3.56 5.13 -16.70
N GLU A 36 2.35 5.29 -17.23
CA GLU A 36 1.49 6.45 -16.94
C GLU A 36 1.08 6.51 -15.46
N GLU A 37 0.66 5.38 -14.87
CA GLU A 37 0.37 5.29 -13.44
C GLU A 37 1.61 5.59 -12.58
N MET A 38 2.77 5.06 -12.98
CA MET A 38 4.04 5.32 -12.29
C MET A 38 4.41 6.80 -12.34
N ASP A 39 4.32 7.44 -13.51
CA ASP A 39 4.63 8.86 -13.68
C ASP A 39 3.69 9.72 -12.82
N GLY A 40 2.40 9.37 -12.78
CA GLY A 40 1.41 10.04 -11.93
C GLY A 40 1.79 10.00 -10.44
N ILE A 41 2.12 8.82 -9.92
CA ILE A 41 2.48 8.64 -8.51
C ILE A 41 3.82 9.31 -8.19
N ILE A 42 4.84 9.14 -9.04
CA ILE A 42 6.16 9.74 -8.81
C ILE A 42 6.07 11.27 -8.81
N ASN A 43 5.29 11.87 -9.70
CA ASN A 43 5.09 13.32 -9.73
C ASN A 43 4.37 13.81 -8.47
N TYR A 44 3.34 13.08 -8.02
CA TYR A 44 2.61 13.40 -6.80
C TYR A 44 3.55 13.35 -5.57
N GLU A 45 4.25 12.24 -5.37
CA GLU A 45 5.17 12.05 -4.23
C GLU A 45 6.34 13.05 -4.24
N SER A 46 6.86 13.37 -5.42
CA SER A 46 7.89 14.41 -5.58
C SER A 46 7.35 15.79 -5.17
N GLY A 47 6.11 16.12 -5.55
CA GLY A 47 5.44 17.34 -5.12
C GLY A 47 5.23 17.41 -3.60
N ILE A 48 4.75 16.33 -2.98
CA ILE A 48 4.60 16.22 -1.53
C ILE A 48 5.95 16.43 -0.83
N TYR A 49 7.03 15.85 -1.36
CA TYR A 49 8.35 16.02 -0.78
C TYR A 49 8.84 17.48 -0.83
N VAL A 50 8.58 18.21 -1.92
CA VAL A 50 8.89 19.65 -2.00
C VAL A 50 8.11 20.43 -0.93
N LEU A 51 6.82 20.14 -0.76
CA LEU A 51 5.99 20.80 0.27
C LEU A 51 6.50 20.52 1.69
N GLN A 52 6.90 19.28 1.98
CA GLN A 52 7.51 18.90 3.26
C GLN A 52 8.81 19.67 3.56
N ASN A 53 9.54 20.13 2.55
CA ASN A 53 10.77 20.89 2.72
C ASN A 53 10.57 22.42 2.65
N SER A 54 9.33 22.88 2.51
CA SER A 54 9.01 24.31 2.34
C SER A 54 8.77 25.05 3.66
N THR A 55 8.81 24.36 4.80
CA THR A 55 8.61 24.97 6.13
C THR A 55 9.66 24.50 7.14
N PRO A 56 10.03 25.31 8.14
CA PRO A 56 10.96 24.87 9.19
C PRO A 56 10.53 23.59 9.91
N ASN A 57 9.23 23.46 10.23
CA ASN A 57 8.70 22.27 10.89
C ASN A 57 8.83 21.01 10.02
N GLY A 58 8.59 21.16 8.71
CA GLY A 58 8.75 20.05 7.78
C GLY A 58 10.21 19.60 7.65
N ILE A 59 11.16 20.53 7.60
CA ILE A 59 12.60 20.24 7.61
C ILE A 59 13.01 19.52 8.90
N ILE A 60 12.57 20.02 10.07
CA ILE A 60 12.83 19.36 11.36
C ILE A 60 12.32 17.91 11.35
N GLY A 61 11.12 17.68 10.81
CA GLY A 61 10.56 16.33 10.66
C GLY A 61 11.43 15.39 9.82
N GLN A 62 12.00 15.89 8.72
CA GLN A 62 12.94 15.11 7.90
C GLN A 62 14.24 14.80 8.65
N LEU A 63 14.81 15.76 9.37
CA LEU A 63 16.04 15.55 10.15
C LEU A 63 15.83 14.54 11.29
N ILE A 64 14.70 14.62 12.00
CA ILE A 64 14.33 13.62 13.00
C ILE A 64 14.20 12.24 12.37
N PHE A 65 13.60 12.15 11.17
CA PHE A 65 13.48 10.88 10.46
C PHE A 65 14.84 10.27 10.12
N LEU A 66 15.81 11.07 9.66
CA LEU A 66 17.17 10.62 9.40
C LEU A 66 17.83 10.07 10.66
N ASP A 67 17.83 10.85 11.74
CA ASP A 67 18.45 10.49 13.02
C ASP A 67 17.83 9.23 13.61
N THR A 68 16.50 9.14 13.59
CA THR A 68 15.75 7.98 14.14
C THR A 68 16.06 6.67 13.41
N HIS A 69 16.45 6.75 12.13
CA HIS A 69 16.71 5.58 11.28
C HIS A 69 18.19 5.42 10.92
N ASP A 70 19.09 6.18 11.55
CA ASP A 70 20.53 6.19 11.27
C ASP A 70 20.84 6.38 9.76
N LEU A 71 20.12 7.28 9.10
CA LEU A 71 20.26 7.53 7.67
C LEU A 71 21.20 8.71 7.39
N ASP A 72 22.00 8.57 6.34
CA ASP A 72 22.86 9.64 5.83
C ASP A 72 22.04 10.79 5.23
N GLU A 73 22.54 12.02 5.35
CA GLU A 73 21.88 13.22 4.80
C GLU A 73 21.62 13.14 3.29
N SER A 74 22.45 12.39 2.57
CA SER A 74 22.26 12.14 1.13
C SER A 74 20.96 11.42 0.82
N PHE A 75 20.30 10.80 1.81
CA PHE A 75 18.95 10.26 1.66
C PHE A 75 17.96 11.36 1.22
N LEU A 76 18.05 12.56 1.81
CA LEU A 76 17.16 13.67 1.48
C LEU A 76 17.47 14.26 0.10
N SER A 77 18.74 14.44 -0.23
CA SER A 77 19.12 15.02 -1.53
C SER A 77 18.88 14.06 -2.69
N ASN A 78 18.96 12.75 -2.45
CA ASN A 78 18.72 11.72 -3.48
C ASN A 78 17.27 11.24 -3.55
N LYS A 79 16.38 11.60 -2.62
CA LYS A 79 15.02 11.01 -2.54
C LYS A 79 14.26 11.08 -3.87
N VAL A 80 14.18 12.26 -4.49
CA VAL A 80 13.47 12.44 -5.78
C VAL A 80 14.13 11.66 -6.89
N LYS A 81 15.47 11.71 -6.98
CA LYS A 81 16.23 10.91 -7.94
C LYS A 81 15.96 9.41 -7.79
N ASN A 82 15.91 8.92 -6.54
CA ASN A 82 15.66 7.52 -6.23
C ASN A 82 14.22 7.12 -6.60
N MET A 83 13.23 8.01 -6.40
CA MET A 83 11.84 7.76 -6.84
C MET A 83 11.74 7.61 -8.36
N HIS A 84 12.39 8.48 -9.13
CA HIS A 84 12.41 8.38 -10.59
C HIS A 84 13.19 7.17 -11.13
N ALA A 85 14.02 6.51 -10.31
CA ALA A 85 14.74 5.30 -10.68
C ALA A 85 13.91 4.02 -10.47
N ILE A 86 12.71 4.12 -9.87
CA ILE A 86 11.82 2.97 -9.65
C ILE A 86 11.18 2.59 -10.98
N THR A 87 11.30 1.31 -11.36
CA THR A 87 10.65 0.78 -12.56
C THR A 87 9.33 0.08 -12.21
N PRO A 88 8.38 -0.03 -13.15
CA PRO A 88 7.19 -0.85 -12.98
C PRO A 88 7.47 -2.29 -12.51
N GLU A 89 8.50 -2.93 -13.08
CA GLU A 89 8.88 -4.30 -12.73
C GLU A 89 9.37 -4.38 -11.28
N LYS A 90 10.00 -3.32 -10.78
CA LYS A 90 10.44 -3.29 -9.38
C LYS A 90 9.24 -3.26 -8.44
N VAL A 91 8.19 -2.52 -8.79
CA VAL A 91 6.93 -2.51 -8.02
C VAL A 91 6.33 -3.92 -7.99
N GLN A 92 6.22 -4.57 -9.15
CA GLN A 92 5.74 -5.95 -9.25
C GLN A 92 6.57 -6.92 -8.39
N GLU A 93 7.91 -6.84 -8.47
CA GLU A 93 8.83 -7.67 -7.69
C GLU A 93 8.62 -7.47 -6.17
N MET A 94 8.50 -6.23 -5.72
CA MET A 94 8.27 -5.93 -4.30
C MET A 94 6.89 -6.40 -3.82
N THR A 95 5.84 -6.25 -4.64
CA THR A 95 4.50 -6.77 -4.35
C THR A 95 4.53 -8.28 -4.17
N LYS A 96 5.16 -9.03 -5.10
CA LYS A 96 5.34 -10.49 -4.96
C LYS A 96 6.09 -10.88 -3.70
N LYS A 97 7.13 -10.11 -3.35
CA LYS A 97 8.03 -10.43 -2.23
C LYS A 97 7.40 -10.18 -0.87
N TYR A 98 6.66 -9.09 -0.70
CA TYR A 98 6.25 -8.62 0.62
C TYR A 98 4.74 -8.67 0.87
N ILE A 99 3.90 -8.62 -0.18
CA ILE A 99 2.45 -8.63 -0.04
C ILE A 99 1.96 -10.04 -0.37
N THR A 100 1.77 -10.88 0.65
CA THR A 100 1.31 -12.27 0.51
C THR A 100 -0.07 -12.46 1.15
N PRO A 101 -1.18 -12.32 0.40
CA PRO A 101 -2.56 -12.38 0.94
C PRO A 101 -2.83 -13.62 1.80
N ASP A 102 -2.24 -14.77 1.44
CA ASP A 102 -2.45 -16.01 2.18
C ASP A 102 -1.91 -16.01 3.61
N LYS A 103 -0.93 -15.15 3.89
CA LYS A 103 -0.32 -14.97 5.21
C LYS A 103 -0.89 -13.77 5.97
N MET A 104 -1.82 -13.03 5.37
CA MET A 104 -2.45 -11.88 6.00
C MET A 104 -3.58 -12.29 6.94
N THR A 105 -3.86 -11.42 7.92
CA THR A 105 -5.01 -11.57 8.81
C THR A 105 -6.14 -10.71 8.28
N LEU A 106 -7.30 -11.31 8.00
CA LEU A 106 -8.51 -10.60 7.63
C LEU A 106 -9.33 -10.27 8.88
N ILE A 107 -9.67 -8.99 9.05
CA ILE A 107 -10.56 -8.52 10.12
C ILE A 107 -11.77 -7.87 9.44
N VAL A 108 -12.97 -8.35 9.77
CA VAL A 108 -14.22 -7.78 9.25
C VAL A 108 -15.10 -7.40 10.43
N VAL A 109 -15.66 -6.18 10.39
CA VAL A 109 -16.55 -5.66 11.42
C VAL A 109 -17.91 -5.36 10.78
N GLY A 110 -18.96 -6.05 11.24
CA GLY A 110 -20.31 -5.90 10.69
C GLY A 110 -21.31 -6.91 11.23
N ASP A 111 -22.54 -6.86 10.70
CA ASP A 111 -23.60 -7.82 11.03
C ASP A 111 -23.26 -9.20 10.45
N LYS A 112 -22.81 -10.11 11.33
CA LYS A 112 -22.35 -11.46 10.97
C LYS A 112 -23.34 -12.19 10.07
N ASN A 113 -24.63 -12.13 10.38
CA ASN A 113 -25.67 -12.88 9.66
C ASN A 113 -25.83 -12.42 8.21
N LYS A 114 -25.36 -11.22 7.87
CA LYS A 114 -25.44 -10.67 6.51
C LYS A 114 -24.16 -10.88 5.70
N ILE A 115 -23.03 -11.16 6.36
CA ILE A 115 -21.70 -11.17 5.74
C ILE A 115 -21.04 -12.56 5.73
N GLU A 116 -21.47 -13.49 6.58
CA GLU A 116 -20.82 -14.81 6.73
C GLU A 116 -20.74 -15.56 5.40
N ASP A 117 -21.86 -15.66 4.66
CA ASP A 117 -21.92 -16.33 3.36
C ASP A 117 -21.00 -15.65 2.33
N GLN A 118 -21.03 -14.32 2.26
CA GLN A 118 -20.19 -13.52 1.35
C GLN A 118 -18.68 -13.79 1.58
N ILE A 119 -18.26 -13.90 2.85
CA ILE A 119 -16.86 -14.14 3.20
C ILE A 119 -16.46 -15.58 2.89
N GLN A 120 -17.32 -16.56 3.18
CA GLN A 120 -17.02 -17.97 2.89
C GLN A 120 -16.82 -18.22 1.40
N GLU A 121 -17.65 -17.61 0.55
CA GLU A 121 -17.51 -17.67 -0.91
C GLU A 121 -16.19 -17.06 -1.39
N THR A 122 -15.75 -15.96 -0.77
CA THR A 122 -14.59 -15.17 -1.23
C THR A 122 -13.25 -15.70 -0.73
N VAL A 123 -13.17 -16.08 0.55
CA VAL A 123 -11.88 -16.33 1.24
C VAL A 123 -11.57 -17.82 1.39
N GLN A 124 -12.58 -18.71 1.29
CA GLN A 124 -12.44 -20.17 1.35
C GLN A 124 -11.60 -20.68 2.54
N LYS A 125 -11.49 -19.89 3.62
CA LYS A 125 -10.84 -20.24 4.88
C LYS A 125 -11.88 -20.26 5.99
N PRO A 126 -11.80 -21.19 6.95
CA PRO A 126 -12.76 -21.24 8.05
C PRO A 126 -12.66 -19.96 8.90
N LEU A 127 -13.81 -19.32 9.13
CA LEU A 127 -13.92 -18.16 10.01
C LEU A 127 -13.55 -18.56 11.44
N LYS A 128 -12.59 -17.86 12.03
CA LYS A 128 -12.27 -17.98 13.45
C LYS A 128 -13.10 -16.95 14.23
N GLN A 129 -13.67 -17.41 15.34
CA GLN A 129 -14.41 -16.57 16.29
C GLN A 129 -13.45 -15.90 17.27
#